data_AF-A0A5S3YNQ5-F1
#
_entry.id   AF-A0A5S3YNQ5-F1
#
_cell.length_a   1.000
_cell.length_b   1.000
_cell.length_c   1.000
_cell.angle_alpha   90.00
_cell.angle_beta   90.00
_cell.angle_gamma   90.00
#
_symmetry.space_group_name_H-M   'P 1'
#
loop_
_entity.id
_entity.type
_entity.pdbx_description
1 polymer ?
#
loop_
_entity_poly.entity_id
_entity_poly.type
_entity_poly.pdbx_seq_one_letter_code
_entity_poly.pdbx_strand_id
1 'polypeptide(L)'
;NRPYLEQIEQKFALPAWTQNHAQGKDFKLIYDQLGLQLFKSDEPKLGAIQVDFVTGASAHRRKFGGGKGKAIAKAVCLNKGATPHVLDATAGLGRDAFVLASLGCQVTLHERHPVVAALLYDGLQRAYQDADIGPWMQSNMAMAFGSSHALLAATTCQPDVVYLDPMFPHREKSALVKKEMRVFQTLVGEDHDADGL
;
A
#
# COMPACT_ATOMS: atom_id res chain seq x y z
N ASN A 1 -0.40 -14.41 -17.09
CA ASN A 1 -0.47 -13.39 -18.15
C ASN A 1 0.92 -12.78 -18.28
N ARG A 2 1.78 -13.34 -19.15
CA ARG A 2 3.21 -12.99 -19.21
C ARG A 2 3.50 -11.51 -19.53
N PRO A 3 2.77 -10.86 -20.45
CA PRO A 3 2.98 -9.43 -20.74
C PRO A 3 2.73 -8.50 -19.54
N TYR A 4 1.73 -8.80 -18.70
CA TYR A 4 1.44 -7.99 -17.50
C TYR A 4 2.54 -8.12 -16.45
N LEU A 5 3.10 -9.32 -16.28
CA LEU A 5 4.22 -9.55 -15.37
C LEU A 5 5.46 -8.79 -15.83
N GLU A 6 5.82 -8.88 -17.11
CA GLU A 6 6.95 -8.16 -17.70
C GLU A 6 6.78 -6.64 -17.52
N GLN A 7 5.54 -6.12 -17.64
CA GLN A 7 5.23 -4.72 -17.37
C GLN A 7 5.47 -4.33 -15.91
N ILE A 8 4.99 -5.12 -14.94
CA ILE A 8 5.21 -4.86 -13.50
C ILE A 8 6.71 -4.95 -13.17
N GLU A 9 7.39 -5.98 -13.67
CA GLU A 9 8.82 -6.18 -13.44
C GLU A 9 9.64 -4.99 -13.90
N GLN A 10 9.35 -4.47 -15.10
CA GLN A 10 10.00 -3.28 -15.63
C GLN A 10 9.61 -2.03 -14.85
N LYS A 11 8.31 -1.83 -14.57
CA LYS A 11 7.79 -0.63 -13.91
C LYS A 11 8.37 -0.41 -12.51
N PHE A 12 8.62 -1.50 -11.77
CA PHE A 12 9.12 -1.45 -10.39
C PHE A 12 10.55 -1.98 -10.24
N ALA A 13 11.26 -2.21 -11.36
CA ALA A 13 12.62 -2.75 -11.36
C ALA A 13 12.79 -4.04 -10.51
N LEU A 14 11.79 -4.91 -10.51
CA LEU A 14 11.77 -6.13 -9.68
C LEU A 14 12.94 -7.10 -9.96
N PRO A 15 13.42 -7.28 -11.20
CA PRO A 15 14.58 -8.14 -11.45
C PRO A 15 15.84 -7.67 -10.70
N ALA A 16 16.08 -6.36 -10.65
CA ALA A 16 17.22 -5.79 -9.94
C ALA A 16 17.08 -5.98 -8.42
N TRP A 17 15.89 -5.74 -7.86
CA TRP A 17 15.63 -6.01 -6.44
C TRP A 17 15.83 -7.50 -6.13
N THR A 18 15.26 -8.37 -6.96
CA THR A 18 15.34 -9.82 -6.78
C THR A 18 16.77 -10.30 -6.89
N GLN A 19 17.58 -9.83 -7.84
CA GLN A 19 19.00 -10.23 -7.98
C GLN A 19 19.85 -9.79 -6.78
N ASN A 20 19.66 -8.56 -6.30
CA ASN A 20 20.41 -8.03 -5.16
C ASN A 20 20.03 -8.70 -3.83
N HIS A 21 18.81 -9.25 -3.75
CA HIS A 21 18.32 -10.00 -2.60
C HIS A 21 18.24 -11.52 -2.87
N ALA A 22 18.74 -11.98 -4.04
CA ALA A 22 18.76 -13.39 -4.45
C ALA A 22 19.87 -14.18 -3.73
N GLN A 23 20.78 -13.50 -3.04
CA GLN A 23 21.69 -14.14 -2.09
C GLN A 23 21.04 -14.21 -0.69
N GLY A 24 19.79 -14.69 -0.57
CA GLY A 24 19.16 -14.80 0.75
C GLY A 24 17.68 -15.15 0.83
N LYS A 25 17.20 -16.16 0.07
CA LYS A 25 16.15 -17.17 0.36
C LYS A 25 14.80 -16.82 1.02
N ASP A 26 14.55 -15.64 1.56
CA ASP A 26 13.45 -15.43 2.52
C ASP A 26 12.16 -14.97 1.86
N PHE A 27 12.19 -14.45 0.63
CA PHE A 27 10.99 -13.96 -0.05
C PHE A 27 10.82 -14.51 -1.46
N LYS A 28 9.56 -14.74 -1.85
CA LYS A 28 9.15 -15.16 -3.20
C LYS A 28 7.95 -14.35 -3.66
N LEU A 29 8.02 -13.82 -4.87
CA LEU A 29 6.89 -13.24 -5.58
C LEU A 29 6.27 -14.29 -6.50
N ILE A 30 4.96 -14.48 -6.38
CA ILE A 30 4.18 -15.40 -7.21
C ILE A 30 3.02 -14.61 -7.82
N TYR A 31 2.77 -14.81 -9.11
CA TYR A 31 1.62 -14.25 -9.79
C TYR A 31 0.76 -15.37 -10.37
N ASP A 32 -0.49 -15.44 -9.92
CA ASP A 32 -1.45 -16.44 -10.36
C ASP A 32 -2.84 -15.82 -10.62
N GLN A 33 -3.90 -16.63 -10.57
CA GLN A 33 -5.27 -16.17 -10.79
C GLN A 33 -5.78 -15.22 -9.69
N LEU A 34 -5.18 -15.25 -8.50
CA LEU A 34 -5.51 -14.36 -7.40
C LEU A 34 -4.81 -13.01 -7.54
N GLY A 35 -3.75 -12.93 -8.35
CA GLY A 35 -2.93 -11.73 -8.57
C GLY A 35 -1.51 -11.89 -8.02
N LEU A 36 -0.82 -10.78 -7.78
CA LEU A 36 0.54 -10.78 -7.26
C LEU A 36 0.55 -11.01 -5.75
N GLN A 37 1.39 -11.94 -5.30
CA GLN A 37 1.49 -12.37 -3.92
C GLN A 37 2.95 -12.47 -3.48
N LEU A 38 3.21 -12.06 -2.24
CA LEU A 38 4.51 -12.20 -1.58
C LEU A 38 4.44 -13.30 -0.52
N PHE A 39 5.42 -14.20 -0.55
CA PHE A 39 5.58 -15.27 0.41
C PHE A 39 6.90 -15.11 1.15
N LYS A 40 6.88 -15.37 2.46
CA LYS A 40 8.09 -15.56 3.26
C LYS A 40 8.48 -17.04 3.26
N SER A 41 9.54 -17.39 2.54
CA SER A 41 9.95 -18.77 2.22
C SER A 41 10.33 -19.60 3.44
N ASP A 42 10.95 -18.99 4.45
CA ASP A 42 11.38 -19.63 5.70
C ASP A 42 10.23 -19.72 6.74
N GLU A 43 9.12 -19.02 6.51
CA GLU A 43 7.92 -19.08 7.35
C GLU A 43 6.64 -19.34 6.54
N PRO A 44 6.49 -20.53 5.92
CA PRO A 44 5.36 -20.84 5.04
C PRO A 44 3.98 -20.78 5.75
N LYS A 45 3.94 -20.96 7.08
CA LYS A 45 2.73 -20.81 7.89
C LYS A 45 2.21 -19.37 7.92
N LEU A 46 3.07 -18.38 7.65
CA LEU A 46 2.66 -17.00 7.44
C LEU A 46 1.93 -16.84 6.10
N GLY A 47 1.89 -17.81 5.19
CA GLY A 47 1.12 -17.72 3.94
C GLY A 47 1.44 -16.50 3.06
N ALA A 48 0.54 -16.23 2.11
CA ALA A 48 0.69 -15.11 1.18
C ALA A 48 0.35 -13.77 1.82
N ILE A 49 1.01 -12.72 1.34
CA ILE A 49 0.60 -11.33 1.47
C ILE A 49 0.22 -10.79 0.10
N GLN A 50 -0.92 -10.14 0.06
CA GLN A 50 -1.52 -9.59 -1.14
C GLN A 50 -2.33 -8.37 -0.77
N VAL A 51 -2.36 -7.38 -1.67
CA VAL A 51 -3.27 -6.25 -1.55
C VAL A 51 -4.61 -6.65 -2.17
N ASP A 52 -5.66 -6.67 -1.37
CA ASP A 52 -7.03 -6.87 -1.84
C ASP A 52 -7.95 -5.80 -1.24
N PHE A 53 -8.54 -5.00 -2.11
CA PHE A 53 -9.50 -3.95 -1.78
C PHE A 53 -10.96 -4.38 -2.00
N VAL A 54 -11.18 -5.47 -2.73
CA VAL A 54 -12.50 -5.94 -3.15
C VAL A 54 -13.10 -6.86 -2.10
N THR A 55 -12.30 -7.76 -1.51
CA THR A 55 -12.77 -8.75 -0.54
C THR A 55 -12.06 -8.67 0.82
N GLY A 56 -12.31 -9.65 1.68
CA GLY A 56 -11.58 -9.85 2.93
C GLY A 56 -11.63 -8.67 3.91
N ALA A 57 -10.48 -8.40 4.54
CA ALA A 57 -10.35 -7.43 5.61
C ALA A 57 -10.67 -6.00 5.15
N SER A 58 -10.27 -5.61 3.93
CA SER A 58 -10.53 -4.28 3.37
C SER A 58 -12.02 -4.07 3.13
N ALA A 59 -12.70 -5.03 2.50
CA ALA A 59 -14.15 -4.98 2.27
C ALA A 59 -14.94 -4.94 3.58
N HIS A 60 -14.55 -5.77 4.56
CA HIS A 60 -15.15 -5.74 5.89
C HIS A 60 -14.92 -4.40 6.58
N ARG A 61 -13.70 -3.85 6.52
CA ARG A 61 -13.35 -2.55 7.13
C ARG A 61 -14.04 -1.37 6.43
N ARG A 62 -14.36 -1.48 5.14
CA ARG A 62 -15.20 -0.53 4.39
C ARG A 62 -16.63 -0.53 4.93
N LYS A 63 -17.25 -1.71 5.01
CA LYS A 63 -18.66 -1.88 5.39
C LYS A 63 -18.92 -1.66 6.90
N PHE A 64 -18.02 -2.15 7.75
CA PHE A 64 -18.25 -2.24 9.20
C PHE A 64 -17.20 -1.52 10.06
N GLY A 65 -16.17 -0.93 9.46
CA GLY A 65 -15.07 -0.33 10.23
C GLY A 65 -15.41 1.01 10.91
N GLY A 66 -16.65 1.49 10.85
CA GLY A 66 -17.07 2.75 11.47
C GLY A 66 -17.01 3.99 10.57
N GLY A 67 -16.70 3.84 9.28
CA GLY A 67 -16.78 4.92 8.28
C GLY A 67 -16.09 6.24 8.70
N LYS A 68 -16.83 7.36 8.61
CA LYS A 68 -16.37 8.71 9.04
C LYS A 68 -16.11 8.83 10.55
N GLY A 69 -16.55 7.86 11.35
CA GLY A 69 -16.29 7.80 12.79
C GLY A 69 -14.87 7.33 13.15
N LYS A 70 -14.11 6.79 12.19
CA LYS A 70 -12.73 6.32 12.40
C LYS A 70 -11.79 7.47 12.79
N ALA A 71 -10.81 7.18 13.65
CA ALA A 71 -9.79 8.15 14.06
C ALA A 71 -9.06 8.77 12.86
N ILE A 72 -8.69 7.96 11.86
CA ILE A 72 -8.04 8.46 10.64
C ILE A 72 -8.94 9.41 9.84
N ALA A 73 -10.24 9.11 9.72
CA ALA A 73 -11.18 9.97 9.01
C ALA A 73 -11.35 11.33 9.72
N LYS A 74 -11.35 11.31 11.05
CA LYS A 74 -11.38 12.54 11.87
C LYS A 74 -10.08 13.34 11.73
N ALA A 75 -8.93 12.65 11.68
CA ALA A 75 -7.61 13.27 11.56
C ALA A 75 -7.43 14.02 10.24
N VAL A 76 -7.98 13.49 9.12
CA VAL A 76 -7.95 14.19 7.82
C VAL A 76 -9.11 15.17 7.62
N CYS A 77 -9.78 15.58 8.70
CA CYS A 77 -10.86 16.57 8.69
C CYS A 77 -12.05 16.26 7.76
N LEU A 78 -12.47 14.99 7.66
CA LEU A 78 -13.74 14.60 7.00
C LEU A 78 -14.98 15.05 7.80
N ASN A 79 -15.09 16.34 8.11
CA ASN A 79 -16.21 16.97 8.78
C ASN A 79 -17.02 17.77 7.76
N LYS A 80 -18.36 17.77 7.88
CA LYS A 80 -19.28 18.67 7.14
C LYS A 80 -19.31 18.56 5.59
N GLY A 81 -18.92 17.42 5.02
CA GLY A 81 -19.11 17.15 3.58
C GLY A 81 -17.94 17.50 2.67
N ALA A 82 -16.80 17.92 3.21
CA ALA A 82 -15.57 18.04 2.46
C ALA A 82 -14.99 16.66 2.10
N THR A 83 -14.39 16.55 0.92
CA THR A 83 -13.65 15.38 0.42
C THR A 83 -12.26 15.84 -0.04
N PRO A 84 -11.31 16.00 0.90
CA PRO A 84 -10.00 16.56 0.58
C PRO A 84 -9.21 15.65 -0.36
N HIS A 85 -8.27 16.25 -1.08
CA HIS A 85 -7.16 15.53 -1.69
C HIS A 85 -6.12 15.20 -0.61
N VAL A 86 -5.93 13.91 -0.37
CA VAL A 86 -4.98 13.39 0.62
C VAL A 86 -3.79 12.79 -0.11
N LEU A 87 -2.59 13.20 0.28
CA LEU A 87 -1.36 12.49 -0.09
C LEU A 87 -0.98 11.54 1.04
N ASP A 88 -1.00 10.24 0.78
CA ASP A 88 -0.38 9.23 1.64
C ASP A 88 1.08 9.05 1.20
N ALA A 89 2.01 9.62 1.98
CA ALA A 89 3.43 9.64 1.63
C ALA A 89 4.18 8.36 2.05
N THR A 90 3.49 7.41 2.68
CA THR A 90 4.02 6.14 3.21
C THR A 90 3.01 5.03 2.97
N ALA A 91 2.62 4.88 1.71
CA ALA A 91 1.43 4.13 1.31
C ALA A 91 1.36 2.69 1.85
N GLY A 92 2.48 1.97 1.84
CA GLY A 92 2.54 0.57 2.22
C GLY A 92 1.54 -0.27 1.41
N LEU A 93 0.70 -1.02 2.13
CA LEU A 93 -0.37 -1.82 1.52
C LEU A 93 -1.65 -1.01 1.18
N GLY A 94 -1.64 0.31 1.35
CA GLY A 94 -2.74 1.21 0.99
C GLY A 94 -4.00 1.05 1.85
N ARG A 95 -3.90 0.47 3.05
CA ARG A 95 -5.07 0.11 3.89
C ARG A 95 -5.83 1.31 4.41
N ASP A 96 -5.09 2.33 4.81
CA ASP A 96 -5.62 3.55 5.39
C ASP A 96 -6.03 4.53 4.29
N ALA A 97 -5.21 4.69 3.26
CA ALA A 97 -5.60 5.32 2.00
C ALA A 97 -6.92 4.77 1.42
N PHE A 98 -7.11 3.45 1.38
CA PHE A 98 -8.37 2.84 0.92
C PHE A 98 -9.57 3.24 1.78
N VAL A 99 -9.39 3.36 3.09
CA VAL A 99 -10.46 3.86 3.97
C VAL A 99 -10.82 5.30 3.60
N LEU A 100 -9.83 6.17 3.41
CA LEU A 100 -10.08 7.56 3.02
C LEU A 100 -10.74 7.66 1.64
N ALA A 101 -10.24 6.92 0.65
CA ALA A 101 -10.82 6.85 -0.68
C ALA A 101 -12.28 6.36 -0.67
N SER A 102 -12.58 5.35 0.16
CA SER A 102 -13.96 4.83 0.34
C SER A 102 -14.92 5.81 1.01
N LEU A 103 -14.39 6.86 1.66
CA LEU A 103 -15.17 7.94 2.27
C LEU A 103 -15.31 9.17 1.34
N GLY A 104 -14.76 9.08 0.13
CA GLY A 104 -14.86 10.08 -0.92
C GLY A 104 -13.62 10.95 -1.11
N CYS A 105 -12.56 10.79 -0.31
CA CYS A 105 -11.30 11.51 -0.56
C CYS A 105 -10.69 11.10 -1.91
N GLN A 106 -10.06 12.06 -2.58
CA GLN A 106 -9.06 11.72 -3.59
C GLN A 106 -7.76 11.40 -2.84
N VAL A 107 -7.11 10.29 -3.16
CA VAL A 107 -5.92 9.84 -2.45
C VAL A 107 -4.81 9.53 -3.45
N THR A 108 -3.69 10.24 -3.30
CA THR A 108 -2.44 9.91 -3.99
C THR A 108 -1.55 9.12 -3.05
N LEU A 109 -1.04 7.99 -3.51
CA LEU A 109 -0.16 7.12 -2.73
C LEU A 109 1.27 7.21 -3.24
N HIS A 110 2.23 7.47 -2.37
CA HIS A 110 3.64 7.31 -2.67
C HIS A 110 4.16 6.05 -1.99
N GLU A 111 4.76 5.17 -2.79
CA GLU A 111 5.46 3.98 -2.30
C GLU A 111 6.82 3.89 -2.98
N ARG A 112 7.87 3.74 -2.17
CA ARG A 112 9.26 3.70 -2.64
C ARG A 112 9.81 2.29 -2.77
N HIS A 113 9.29 1.36 -1.97
CA HIS A 113 9.80 -0.01 -1.95
C HIS A 113 9.26 -0.77 -3.16
N PRO A 114 10.11 -1.27 -4.07
CA PRO A 114 9.68 -1.80 -5.37
C PRO A 114 8.70 -2.97 -5.25
N VAL A 115 8.92 -3.88 -4.30
CA VAL A 115 8.04 -5.03 -4.06
C VAL A 115 6.67 -4.60 -3.50
N VAL A 116 6.66 -3.63 -2.59
CA VAL A 116 5.41 -3.14 -1.97
C VAL A 116 4.61 -2.36 -3.01
N ALA A 117 5.29 -1.50 -3.78
CA ALA A 117 4.70 -0.78 -4.90
C ALA A 117 4.08 -1.73 -5.92
N ALA A 118 4.75 -2.84 -6.26
CA ALA A 118 4.21 -3.85 -7.17
C ALA A 118 2.96 -4.55 -6.62
N LEU A 119 2.95 -4.92 -5.33
CA LEU A 119 1.78 -5.52 -4.67
C LEU A 119 0.61 -4.54 -4.63
N LEU A 120 0.87 -3.28 -4.27
CA LEU A 120 -0.13 -2.20 -4.24
C LEU A 120 -0.70 -1.93 -5.63
N TYR A 121 0.17 -1.83 -6.63
CA TYR A 121 -0.22 -1.62 -8.01
C TYR A 121 -1.13 -2.74 -8.50
N ASP A 122 -0.76 -4.00 -8.28
CA ASP A 122 -1.59 -5.14 -8.67
C ASP A 122 -2.95 -5.13 -7.96
N GLY A 123 -2.97 -4.79 -6.67
CA GLY A 123 -4.21 -4.60 -5.90
C GLY A 123 -5.11 -3.50 -6.46
N LEU A 124 -4.53 -2.37 -6.85
CA LEU A 124 -5.26 -1.26 -7.50
C LEU A 124 -5.81 -1.68 -8.86
N GLN A 125 -5.01 -2.33 -9.72
CA GLN A 125 -5.47 -2.79 -11.03
C GLN A 125 -6.66 -3.73 -10.92
N ARG A 126 -6.63 -4.68 -9.99
CA ARG A 126 -7.77 -5.58 -9.72
C ARG A 126 -8.98 -4.81 -9.19
N ALA A 127 -8.78 -3.87 -8.26
CA ALA A 127 -9.87 -3.06 -7.72
C ALA A 127 -10.53 -2.16 -8.77
N TYR A 128 -9.76 -1.60 -9.71
CA TYR A 128 -10.27 -0.78 -10.80
C TYR A 128 -11.18 -1.54 -11.77
N GLN A 129 -11.05 -2.86 -11.85
CA GLN A 129 -11.85 -3.73 -12.70
C GLN A 129 -13.10 -4.27 -11.98
N ASP A 130 -13.22 -4.05 -10.67
CA ASP A 130 -14.37 -4.51 -9.91
C ASP A 130 -15.64 -3.71 -10.25
N ALA A 131 -16.78 -4.40 -10.35
CA ALA A 131 -18.04 -3.77 -10.76
C ALA A 131 -18.66 -2.87 -9.68
N ASP A 132 -18.41 -3.15 -8.39
CA ASP A 132 -18.95 -2.37 -7.26
C ASP A 132 -18.03 -1.18 -6.96
N ILE A 133 -16.72 -1.42 -6.86
CA ILE A 133 -15.76 -0.40 -6.41
C ILE A 133 -14.94 0.26 -7.50
N GLY A 134 -14.81 -0.35 -8.67
CA GLY A 134 -13.94 0.12 -9.75
C GLY A 134 -14.18 1.58 -10.15
N PRO A 135 -15.42 2.02 -10.42
CA PRO A 135 -15.69 3.38 -10.88
C PRO A 135 -15.17 4.47 -9.94
N TRP A 136 -15.43 4.32 -8.62
CA TRP A 136 -14.96 5.31 -7.66
C TRP A 136 -13.50 5.09 -7.28
N MET A 137 -12.97 3.85 -7.29
CA MET A 137 -11.55 3.59 -7.04
C MET A 137 -10.66 4.27 -8.06
N GLN A 138 -11.01 4.23 -9.35
CA GLN A 138 -10.25 4.90 -10.42
C GLN A 138 -10.21 6.42 -10.23
N SER A 139 -11.26 7.01 -9.65
CA SER A 139 -11.35 8.45 -9.41
C SER A 139 -10.69 8.87 -8.10
N ASN A 140 -10.71 7.99 -7.10
CA ASN A 140 -10.39 8.34 -5.71
C ASN A 140 -9.02 7.85 -5.26
N MET A 141 -8.36 6.94 -5.97
CA MET A 141 -7.12 6.35 -5.47
C MET A 141 -6.15 6.06 -6.60
N ALA A 142 -4.98 6.70 -6.58
CA ALA A 142 -3.92 6.51 -7.57
C ALA A 142 -2.55 6.49 -6.89
N MET A 143 -1.60 5.73 -7.44
CA MET A 143 -0.24 5.63 -6.88
C MET A 143 0.83 6.21 -7.80
N ALA A 144 1.89 6.73 -7.18
CA ALA A 144 3.16 7.05 -7.80
C ALA A 144 4.27 6.22 -7.13
N PHE A 145 5.16 5.68 -7.95
CA PHE A 145 6.31 4.90 -7.48
C PHE A 145 7.52 5.80 -7.32
N GLY A 146 8.11 5.82 -6.12
CA GLY A 146 9.28 6.62 -5.80
C GLY A 146 9.29 7.09 -4.34
N SER A 147 10.40 7.69 -3.92
CA SER A 147 10.48 8.35 -2.62
C SER A 147 9.56 9.55 -2.58
N SER A 148 8.83 9.73 -1.47
CA SER A 148 7.99 10.89 -1.25
C SER A 148 8.76 12.21 -1.35
N HIS A 149 10.01 12.28 -0.89
CA HIS A 149 10.86 13.47 -1.07
C HIS A 149 11.03 13.85 -2.54
N ALA A 150 11.33 12.87 -3.40
CA ALA A 150 11.55 13.10 -4.82
C ALA A 150 10.25 13.43 -5.56
N LEU A 151 9.16 12.72 -5.23
CA LEU A 151 7.86 12.93 -5.86
C LEU A 151 7.23 14.27 -5.45
N LEU A 152 7.37 14.67 -4.19
CA LEU A 152 6.93 15.99 -3.71
C LEU A 152 7.71 17.14 -4.35
N ALA A 153 9.03 16.97 -4.55
CA ALA A 153 9.84 17.97 -5.23
C ALA A 153 9.48 18.13 -6.72
N ALA A 154 8.94 17.06 -7.34
CA ALA A 154 8.62 17.03 -8.77
C ALA A 154 7.15 17.37 -9.08
N THR A 155 6.26 17.44 -8.08
CA THR A 155 4.83 17.70 -8.28
C THR A 155 4.48 19.16 -8.04
N THR A 156 3.58 19.70 -8.86
CA THR A 156 2.93 21.00 -8.61
C THR A 156 1.60 20.85 -7.89
N CYS A 157 1.14 19.61 -7.68
CA CYS A 157 -0.11 19.32 -7.00
C CYS A 157 0.06 19.55 -5.50
N GLN A 158 -0.82 20.37 -4.91
CA GLN A 158 -0.82 20.64 -3.48
C GLN A 158 -1.98 19.86 -2.83
N PRO A 159 -1.70 18.77 -2.12
CA PRO A 159 -2.74 18.06 -1.38
C PRO A 159 -3.26 18.92 -0.23
N ASP A 160 -4.54 18.78 0.10
CA ASP A 160 -5.12 19.44 1.27
C ASP A 160 -4.57 18.85 2.58
N VAL A 161 -4.23 17.56 2.56
CA VAL A 161 -3.72 16.82 3.72
C VAL A 161 -2.59 15.90 3.30
N VAL A 162 -1.49 15.90 4.06
CA VAL A 162 -0.44 14.88 3.95
C VAL A 162 -0.57 13.91 5.13
N TYR A 163 -0.70 12.62 4.82
CA TYR A 163 -0.72 11.53 5.79
C TYR A 163 0.64 10.82 5.79
N LEU A 164 1.18 10.63 6.99
CA LEU A 164 2.46 9.98 7.24
C LEU A 164 2.27 8.90 8.31
N ASP A 165 2.65 7.67 7.97
CA ASP A 165 2.75 6.51 8.85
C ASP A 165 4.00 5.69 8.46
N PRO A 166 5.21 6.27 8.63
CA PRO A 166 6.44 5.57 8.31
C PRO A 166 6.62 4.38 9.25
N MET A 167 7.35 3.36 8.80
CA MET A 167 7.65 2.23 9.66
C MET A 167 8.74 2.61 10.68
N PHE A 168 8.29 2.99 11.87
CA PHE A 168 9.16 3.35 12.98
C PHE A 168 9.94 2.13 13.54
N PRO A 169 11.18 2.34 14.02
CA PRO A 169 11.95 1.32 14.70
C PRO A 169 11.21 0.78 15.92
N HIS A 170 11.00 -0.54 15.96
CA HIS A 170 10.22 -1.15 17.02
C HIS A 170 11.05 -1.25 18.31
N ARG A 171 10.53 -0.69 19.41
CA ARG A 171 11.03 -1.02 20.76
C ARG A 171 10.47 -2.37 21.17
N GLU A 172 11.30 -3.23 21.74
CA GLU A 172 10.86 -4.51 22.29
C GLU A 172 9.79 -4.28 23.37
N LYS A 173 8.51 -4.55 23.03
CA LYS A 173 7.51 -5.22 23.87
C LYS A 173 6.14 -5.32 23.18
N SER A 174 5.66 -6.58 23.17
CA SER A 174 4.26 -6.99 23.28
C SER A 174 3.23 -6.40 22.30
N ALA A 175 3.03 -7.13 21.20
CA ALA A 175 1.70 -7.46 20.68
C ALA A 175 1.85 -8.66 19.74
N LEU A 176 0.80 -9.48 19.60
CA LEU A 176 0.65 -10.34 18.42
C LEU A 176 0.60 -9.43 17.19
N VAL A 177 1.77 -9.03 16.68
CA VAL A 177 1.85 -8.22 15.49
C VAL A 177 1.23 -9.06 14.38
N LYS A 178 0.16 -8.55 13.76
CA LYS A 178 -0.58 -9.29 12.74
C LYS A 178 0.41 -9.83 11.70
N LYS A 179 0.23 -11.08 11.29
CA LYS A 179 1.04 -11.85 10.32
C LYS A 179 1.77 -11.00 9.27
N GLU A 180 1.05 -10.07 8.67
CA GLU A 180 1.50 -9.21 7.57
C GLU A 180 2.56 -8.20 8.01
N MET A 181 2.44 -7.61 9.20
CA MET A 181 3.39 -6.64 9.73
C MET A 181 4.75 -7.28 10.00
N ARG A 182 4.79 -8.53 10.45
CA ARG A 182 6.05 -9.24 10.70
C ARG A 182 6.84 -9.48 9.41
N VAL A 183 6.14 -9.84 8.34
CA VAL A 183 6.74 -9.97 7.01
C VAL A 183 7.16 -8.61 6.47
N PHE A 184 6.32 -7.59 6.59
CA PHE A 184 6.63 -6.25 6.12
C PHE A 184 7.86 -5.63 6.80
N GLN A 185 7.99 -5.79 8.11
CA GLN A 185 9.16 -5.36 8.87
C GLN A 185 10.45 -6.03 8.36
N THR A 186 10.38 -7.32 8.07
CA THR A 186 11.55 -8.06 7.54
C THR A 186 11.85 -7.67 6.08
N LEU A 187 10.82 -7.36 5.29
CA LEU A 187 10.95 -7.03 3.87
C LEU A 187 11.48 -5.61 3.65
N VAL A 188 10.89 -4.62 4.33
CA VAL A 188 11.12 -3.19 4.08
C VAL A 188 12.20 -2.63 5.00
N GLY A 189 12.38 -3.18 6.20
CA GLY A 189 13.34 -2.66 7.19
C GLY A 189 12.83 -1.39 7.88
N GLU A 190 13.73 -0.56 8.38
CA GLU A 190 13.38 0.69 9.07
C GLU A 190 13.45 1.89 8.11
N ASP A 191 12.51 2.83 8.24
CA ASP A 191 12.56 4.11 7.52
C ASP A 191 13.48 5.10 8.24
N HIS A 192 14.80 4.98 8.06
CA HIS A 192 15.81 5.82 8.72
C HIS A 192 15.74 7.32 8.34
N ASP A 193 15.08 7.66 7.24
CA ASP A 193 14.90 9.01 6.72
C ASP A 193 13.49 9.58 7.02
N ALA A 194 12.72 8.92 7.87
CA ALA A 194 11.37 9.37 8.25
C ALA A 194 11.34 10.77 8.89
N ASP A 195 12.37 11.14 9.65
CA ASP A 195 12.48 12.49 10.27
C ASP A 195 12.63 13.61 9.23
N GLY A 196 12.95 13.28 7.99
CA GLY A 196 13.09 14.25 6.89
C GLY A 196 11.83 14.43 6.03
N LEU A 197 10.71 13.77 6.34
CA LEU A 197 9.43 13.88 5.60
C LEU A 197 8.54 15.01 6.11
#